data_AF-A0AAU0XXM5-F1
#
_entry.id   AF-A0AAU0XXM5-F1
#
_cell.length_a   1.000
_cell.length_b   1.000
_cell.length_c   1.000
_cell.angle_alpha   90.00
_cell.angle_beta   90.00
_cell.angle_gamma   90.00
#
_symmetry.space_group_name_H-M   'P 1'
#
loop_
_entity.id
_entity.type
_entity.pdbx_description
1 polymer ?
#
loop_
_entity_poly.entity_id
_entity_poly.type
_entity_poly.pdbx_seq_one_letter_code
_entity_poly.pdbx_strand_id
1 'polypeptide(L)'
;MTTPTVLGIDRLELGEGIRWTDGRAVLTDILSGRLLSAPDDPAASLGLIARLPFPLGAVAPVEARPGQWIAAAGTGICRIDDAGRVDWIARPEDDAPVPMRMNDGVADPHGRFWAGSMAYEATEDAGSLYRVDRDGRVTRVLRDITVPNGPAFTADGTVMYLADSARGIIRRYPVDPDTGDLGEPGLFVTLGSGSPDGMTADAEGGLWTAVWGTGQVHRYHPDGTLDRVVELAAVQPAGLCLGGPDGRTLLVTSARIGLPDPGPFDGAVFAARVDIPGAPAASYRPVGSADATIFADTR
;
A
#
# COMPACT_ATOMS: atom_id res chain seq x y z
N MET A 1 24.08 1.85 -1.50
CA MET A 1 23.02 0.83 -1.74
C MET A 1 23.61 -0.57 -2.00
N THR A 2 22.99 -1.65 -1.52
CA THR A 2 23.38 -3.04 -1.82
C THR A 2 22.56 -3.66 -2.95
N THR A 3 23.05 -4.73 -3.57
CA THR A 3 22.27 -5.55 -4.51
C THR A 3 21.02 -6.11 -3.81
N PRO A 4 19.84 -6.06 -4.45
CA PRO A 4 18.63 -6.67 -3.90
C PRO A 4 18.76 -8.19 -3.71
N THR A 5 18.32 -8.67 -2.56
CA THR A 5 18.27 -10.10 -2.20
C THR A 5 16.84 -10.54 -1.94
N VAL A 6 16.52 -11.80 -2.22
CA VAL A 6 15.16 -12.34 -1.99
C VAL A 6 14.94 -12.66 -0.51
N LEU A 7 13.76 -12.30 0.00
CA LEU A 7 13.26 -12.67 1.32
C LEU A 7 12.22 -13.78 1.19
N GLY A 8 12.58 -14.97 1.66
CA GLY A 8 11.71 -16.14 1.70
C GLY A 8 11.60 -16.88 0.38
N ILE A 9 10.98 -18.06 0.43
CA ILE A 9 10.87 -18.96 -0.73
C ILE A 9 9.57 -18.80 -1.52
N ASP A 10 8.57 -18.11 -0.96
CA ASP A 10 7.26 -17.93 -1.59
C ASP A 10 7.31 -17.05 -2.83
N ARG A 11 6.30 -17.24 -3.68
CA ARG A 11 6.06 -16.43 -4.86
C ARG A 11 4.59 -16.05 -4.92
N LEU A 12 4.34 -14.77 -4.81
CA LEU A 12 3.03 -14.15 -4.67
C LEU A 12 2.39 -14.00 -6.05
N GLU A 13 1.06 -14.15 -6.10
CA GLU A 13 0.31 -13.88 -7.32
C GLU A 13 0.33 -12.38 -7.60
N LEU A 14 -0.04 -11.58 -6.59
CA LEU A 14 0.01 -10.13 -6.61
C LEU A 14 0.43 -9.63 -5.23
N GLY A 15 1.75 -9.66 -4.98
CA GLY A 15 2.35 -9.17 -3.75
C GLY A 15 2.31 -7.65 -3.67
N GLU A 16 1.70 -7.11 -2.62
CA GLU A 16 1.44 -5.67 -2.50
C GLU A 16 1.41 -5.22 -1.03
N GLY A 17 1.12 -3.93 -0.81
CA GLY A 17 0.76 -3.36 0.48
C GLY A 17 1.82 -3.55 1.57
N ILE A 18 3.08 -3.73 1.18
CA ILE A 18 4.19 -4.04 2.10
C ILE A 18 4.51 -2.85 3.00
N ARG A 19 4.71 -3.13 4.28
CA ARG A 19 5.04 -2.15 5.31
C ARG A 19 5.93 -2.75 6.38
N TRP A 20 6.76 -1.91 6.99
CA TRP A 20 7.55 -2.29 8.15
C TRP A 20 6.86 -1.80 9.44
N THR A 21 6.40 -2.73 10.27
CA THR A 21 5.68 -2.45 11.52
C THR A 21 5.96 -3.54 12.54
N ASP A 22 5.95 -3.19 13.82
CA ASP A 22 6.21 -4.12 14.94
C ASP A 22 7.50 -4.95 14.74
N GLY A 23 8.53 -4.33 14.17
CA GLY A 23 9.85 -4.95 13.95
C GLY A 23 9.92 -5.96 12.81
N ARG A 24 8.90 -6.06 11.95
CA ARG A 24 8.87 -6.98 10.81
C ARG A 24 8.22 -6.37 9.57
N ALA A 25 8.42 -6.99 8.42
CA ALA A 25 7.68 -6.66 7.21
C ALA A 25 6.34 -7.41 7.19
N VAL A 26 5.25 -6.69 6.89
CA VAL A 26 3.90 -7.21 6.67
C VAL A 26 3.46 -6.81 5.27
N LEU A 27 2.80 -7.70 4.55
CA LEU A 27 2.45 -7.53 3.14
C LEU A 27 1.18 -8.30 2.79
N THR A 28 0.57 -7.97 1.66
CA THR A 28 -0.61 -8.66 1.14
C THR A 28 -0.26 -9.49 -0.09
N ASP A 29 -1.06 -10.53 -0.32
CA ASP A 29 -1.21 -11.13 -1.65
C ASP A 29 -2.65 -10.93 -2.08
N ILE A 30 -2.87 -9.92 -2.92
CA ILE A 30 -4.18 -9.27 -3.08
C ILE A 30 -5.24 -10.29 -3.43
N LEU A 31 -5.07 -11.01 -4.53
CA LEU A 31 -6.11 -11.86 -5.08
C LEU A 31 -6.39 -13.11 -4.25
N SER A 32 -5.41 -13.56 -3.45
CA SER A 32 -5.59 -14.70 -2.55
C SER A 32 -6.09 -14.30 -1.15
N GLY A 33 -6.30 -13.00 -0.92
CA GLY A 33 -6.83 -12.44 0.32
C GLY A 33 -5.92 -12.65 1.52
N ARG A 34 -4.61 -12.86 1.32
CA ARG A 34 -3.68 -13.19 2.40
C ARG A 34 -3.01 -11.93 2.95
N LEU A 35 -2.97 -11.85 4.28
CA LEU A 35 -2.05 -10.99 5.02
C LEU A 35 -0.88 -11.83 5.51
N LEU A 36 0.33 -11.42 5.18
CA LEU A 36 1.56 -12.19 5.37
C LEU A 36 2.60 -11.38 6.16
N SER A 37 3.58 -12.07 6.71
CA SER A 37 4.81 -11.48 7.27
C SER A 37 6.04 -12.09 6.63
N ALA A 38 7.06 -11.27 6.39
CA ALA A 38 8.36 -11.76 5.95
C ALA A 38 9.08 -12.48 7.10
N PRO A 39 9.76 -13.61 6.83
CA PRO A 39 10.58 -14.30 7.81
C PRO A 39 11.90 -13.58 8.06
N ASP A 40 12.53 -13.86 9.19
CA ASP A 40 13.92 -13.47 9.45
C ASP A 40 14.92 -14.32 8.64
N ASP A 41 14.58 -15.58 8.37
CA ASP A 41 15.35 -16.51 7.56
C ASP A 41 14.90 -16.45 6.08
N PRO A 42 15.77 -16.05 5.13
CA PRO A 42 15.41 -15.99 3.71
C PRO A 42 15.11 -17.37 3.09
N ALA A 43 15.45 -18.48 3.75
CA ALA A 43 15.09 -19.83 3.31
C ALA A 43 13.71 -20.29 3.83
N ALA A 44 13.05 -19.52 4.71
CA ALA A 44 11.74 -19.86 5.25
C ALA A 44 10.60 -19.35 4.36
N SER A 45 9.40 -19.89 4.61
CA SER A 45 8.16 -19.38 4.03
C SER A 45 7.69 -18.09 4.72
N LEU A 46 6.90 -17.29 4.00
CA LEU A 46 6.16 -16.17 4.55
C LEU A 46 5.14 -16.67 5.59
N GLY A 47 5.08 -16.01 6.74
CA GLY A 47 4.15 -16.35 7.81
C GLY A 47 2.74 -15.82 7.52
N LEU A 48 1.72 -16.68 7.58
CA LEU A 48 0.32 -16.26 7.43
C LEU A 48 -0.17 -15.56 8.71
N ILE A 49 -0.64 -14.31 8.57
CA ILE A 49 -1.28 -13.55 9.67
C ILE A 49 -2.80 -13.75 9.61
N ALA A 50 -3.39 -13.52 8.45
CA ALA A 50 -4.84 -13.65 8.23
C ALA A 50 -5.14 -14.04 6.77
N ARG A 51 -6.31 -14.62 6.54
CA ARG A 51 -6.83 -14.88 5.20
C ARG A 51 -8.30 -14.46 5.12
N LEU A 52 -8.62 -13.63 4.16
CA LEU A 52 -9.97 -13.19 3.86
C LEU A 52 -10.55 -13.95 2.67
N PRO A 53 -11.89 -14.09 2.57
CA PRO A 53 -12.54 -14.75 1.44
C PRO A 53 -12.67 -13.84 0.19
N PHE A 54 -12.04 -12.67 0.20
CA PHE A 54 -12.06 -11.67 -0.86
C PHE A 54 -10.67 -11.01 -0.97
N PRO A 55 -10.40 -10.25 -2.04
CA PRO A 55 -9.10 -9.62 -2.19
C PRO A 55 -8.72 -8.70 -1.04
N LEU A 56 -7.45 -8.70 -0.64
CA LEU A 56 -6.92 -7.85 0.41
C LEU A 56 -5.83 -6.96 -0.18
N GLY A 57 -6.20 -5.74 -0.53
CA GLY A 57 -5.33 -4.80 -1.22
C GLY A 57 -4.18 -4.32 -0.33
N ALA A 58 -4.53 -3.66 0.77
CA ALA A 58 -3.57 -3.11 1.72
C ALA A 58 -4.13 -3.11 3.14
N VAL A 59 -3.25 -2.92 4.13
CA VAL A 59 -3.61 -2.80 5.55
C VAL A 59 -2.96 -1.57 6.18
N ALA A 60 -3.27 -1.19 7.40
CA ALA A 60 -2.41 -0.34 8.23
C ALA A 60 -2.63 -0.72 9.69
N PRO A 61 -1.59 -0.66 10.55
CA PRO A 61 -1.76 -0.92 11.97
C PRO A 61 -2.77 0.07 12.58
N VAL A 62 -3.57 -0.39 13.53
CA VAL A 62 -4.45 0.48 14.31
C VAL A 62 -3.73 0.87 15.60
N GLU A 63 -3.60 2.18 15.85
CA GLU A 63 -2.88 2.69 17.01
C GLU A 63 -3.44 2.13 18.32
N ALA A 64 -2.53 1.72 19.21
CA ALA A 64 -2.82 1.11 20.51
C ALA A 64 -3.65 -0.19 20.44
N ARG A 65 -3.72 -0.86 19.29
CA ARG A 65 -4.42 -2.14 19.11
C ARG A 65 -3.53 -3.17 18.39
N PRO A 66 -2.55 -3.76 19.10
CA PRO A 66 -1.62 -4.72 18.51
C PRO A 66 -2.34 -5.87 17.80
N GLY A 67 -1.86 -6.26 16.63
CA GLY A 67 -2.46 -7.33 15.82
C GLY A 67 -3.75 -6.95 15.08
N GLN A 68 -4.28 -5.75 15.29
CA GLN A 68 -5.44 -5.25 14.56
C GLN A 68 -5.02 -4.34 13.40
N TRP A 69 -5.79 -4.42 12.32
CA TRP A 69 -5.54 -3.70 11.08
C TRP A 69 -6.78 -2.96 10.63
N ILE A 70 -6.62 -1.78 10.05
CA ILE A 70 -7.58 -1.27 9.07
C ILE A 70 -7.14 -1.77 7.70
N ALA A 71 -8.08 -2.10 6.82
CA ALA A 71 -7.78 -2.78 5.57
C ALA A 71 -8.63 -2.25 4.40
N ALA A 72 -7.99 -2.13 3.24
CA ALA A 72 -8.63 -1.97 1.96
C ALA A 72 -8.87 -3.38 1.39
N ALA A 73 -10.11 -3.85 1.38
CA ALA A 73 -10.42 -5.25 1.07
C ALA A 73 -11.77 -5.42 0.37
N GLY A 74 -11.87 -6.41 -0.51
CA GLY A 74 -13.07 -6.61 -1.34
C GLY A 74 -13.43 -5.32 -2.07
N THR A 75 -14.64 -4.82 -1.86
CA THR A 75 -15.22 -3.58 -2.41
C THR A 75 -15.22 -2.42 -1.39
N GLY A 76 -14.46 -2.55 -0.30
CA GLY A 76 -14.62 -1.69 0.87
C GLY A 76 -13.44 -1.53 1.81
N ILE A 77 -13.70 -0.85 2.91
CA ILE A 77 -12.77 -0.67 4.01
C ILE A 77 -13.33 -1.40 5.23
N CYS A 78 -12.48 -2.20 5.88
CA CYS A 78 -12.83 -2.93 7.09
C CYS A 78 -11.73 -2.85 8.15
N ARG A 79 -12.05 -3.31 9.35
CA ARG A 79 -11.07 -3.67 10.37
C ARG A 79 -10.91 -5.19 10.40
N ILE A 80 -9.67 -5.63 10.61
CA ILE A 80 -9.33 -7.03 10.85
C ILE A 80 -8.82 -7.10 12.29
N ASP A 81 -9.47 -7.89 13.13
CA ASP A 81 -9.00 -8.09 14.50
C ASP A 81 -7.88 -9.14 14.60
N ASP A 82 -7.39 -9.37 15.82
CA ASP A 82 -6.30 -10.30 16.12
C ASP A 82 -6.66 -11.78 15.85
N ALA A 83 -7.95 -12.11 15.80
CA ALA A 83 -8.47 -13.42 15.40
C ALA A 83 -8.72 -13.52 13.88
N GLY A 84 -8.47 -12.45 13.12
CA GLY A 84 -8.72 -12.38 11.68
C GLY A 84 -10.19 -12.15 11.30
N ARG A 85 -11.05 -11.74 12.24
CA ARG A 85 -12.44 -11.40 11.94
C ARG A 85 -12.53 -10.02 11.28
N VAL A 86 -13.47 -9.90 10.35
CA VAL A 86 -13.70 -8.69 9.56
C VAL A 86 -14.89 -7.91 10.12
N ASP A 87 -14.68 -6.62 10.38
CA ASP A 87 -15.71 -5.65 10.71
C ASP A 87 -15.73 -4.53 9.65
N TRP A 88 -16.80 -4.45 8.85
CA TRP A 88 -16.88 -3.50 7.74
C TRP A 88 -17.15 -2.08 8.21
N ILE A 89 -16.30 -1.13 7.80
CA ILE A 89 -16.54 0.31 8.00
C ILE A 89 -17.43 0.85 6.87
N ALA A 90 -17.10 0.53 5.62
CA ALA A 90 -17.88 0.91 4.45
C ALA A 90 -17.57 -0.02 3.26
N ARG A 91 -18.51 -0.14 2.32
CA ARG A 91 -18.36 -0.86 1.05
C ARG A 91 -18.86 -0.01 -0.12
N PRO A 92 -18.18 1.09 -0.44
CA PRO A 92 -18.67 2.05 -1.42
C PRO A 92 -18.76 1.51 -2.85
N GLU A 93 -18.10 0.38 -3.14
CA GLU A 93 -18.06 -0.23 -4.48
C GLU A 93 -18.95 -1.47 -4.63
N ASP A 94 -19.81 -1.81 -3.65
CA ASP A 94 -20.72 -2.98 -3.73
C ASP A 94 -21.69 -2.87 -4.92
N ASP A 95 -22.17 -1.65 -5.20
CA ASP A 95 -23.18 -1.36 -6.23
C ASP A 95 -22.58 -0.69 -7.47
N ALA A 96 -21.26 -0.78 -7.66
CA ALA A 96 -20.60 -0.22 -8.83
C ALA A 96 -21.09 -0.87 -10.14
N PRO A 97 -21.16 -0.13 -11.26
CA PRO A 97 -21.69 -0.65 -12.53
C PRO A 97 -20.80 -1.70 -13.19
N VAL A 98 -19.54 -1.81 -12.76
CA VAL A 98 -18.57 -2.82 -13.19
C VAL A 98 -17.99 -3.51 -11.94
N PRO A 99 -17.47 -4.74 -12.05
CA PRO A 99 -16.81 -5.40 -10.92
C PRO A 99 -15.61 -4.60 -10.41
N MET A 100 -15.65 -4.21 -9.14
CA MET A 100 -14.63 -3.40 -8.47
C MET A 100 -13.90 -4.19 -7.39
N ARG A 101 -12.68 -3.74 -7.08
CA ARG A 101 -11.94 -4.14 -5.88
C ARG A 101 -11.19 -2.95 -5.30
N MET A 102 -10.87 -3.03 -4.01
CA MET A 102 -9.83 -2.23 -3.41
C MET A 102 -8.46 -2.69 -3.92
N ASN A 103 -7.55 -1.73 -4.01
CA ASN A 103 -6.19 -1.88 -4.49
C ASN A 103 -5.21 -1.42 -3.40
N ASP A 104 -4.37 -0.43 -3.66
CA ASP A 104 -3.40 0.06 -2.68
C ASP A 104 -4.05 0.94 -1.59
N GLY A 105 -3.34 1.11 -0.48
CA GLY A 105 -3.76 1.92 0.65
C GLY A 105 -2.71 2.05 1.76
N VAL A 106 -2.79 3.18 2.47
CA VAL A 106 -1.85 3.53 3.55
C VAL A 106 -2.52 4.41 4.59
N ALA A 107 -2.00 4.40 5.81
CA ALA A 107 -2.33 5.46 6.76
C ALA A 107 -1.48 6.71 6.49
N ASP A 108 -2.07 7.90 6.63
CA ASP A 108 -1.30 9.15 6.58
C ASP A 108 -0.63 9.44 7.94
N PRO A 109 0.38 10.33 7.99
CA PRO A 109 1.03 10.72 9.25
C PRO A 109 0.08 11.32 10.29
N HIS A 110 -1.13 11.76 9.91
CA HIS A 110 -2.15 12.36 10.77
C HIS A 110 -3.18 11.34 11.28
N GLY A 111 -3.03 10.06 10.93
CA GLY A 111 -3.81 8.95 11.46
C GLY A 111 -5.09 8.62 10.70
N ARG A 112 -5.25 9.10 9.47
CA ARG A 112 -6.35 8.71 8.56
C ARG A 112 -5.91 7.52 7.72
N PHE A 113 -6.84 6.74 7.19
CA PHE A 113 -6.52 5.65 6.25
C PHE A 113 -7.02 5.99 4.85
N TRP A 114 -6.16 5.81 3.84
CA TRP A 114 -6.46 6.14 2.46
C TRP A 114 -6.41 4.86 1.62
N ALA A 115 -7.39 4.65 0.76
CA ALA A 115 -7.53 3.40 -0.01
C ALA A 115 -8.05 3.68 -1.43
N GLY A 116 -7.35 3.16 -2.42
CA GLY A 116 -7.76 3.22 -3.83
C GLY A 116 -8.68 2.05 -4.19
N SER A 117 -9.70 2.32 -5.01
CA SER A 117 -10.50 1.30 -5.68
C SER A 117 -10.22 1.29 -7.18
N MET A 118 -10.41 0.15 -7.82
CA MET A 118 -10.30 0.01 -9.27
C MET A 118 -11.25 -1.08 -9.80
N ALA A 119 -11.60 -0.97 -11.08
CA ALA A 119 -12.26 -2.06 -11.79
C ALA A 119 -11.27 -3.21 -12.02
N TYR A 120 -11.73 -4.46 -11.98
CA TYR A 120 -10.87 -5.63 -12.26
C TYR A 120 -10.23 -5.56 -13.65
N GLU A 121 -10.99 -5.06 -14.64
CA GLU A 121 -10.54 -4.91 -16.03
C GLU A 121 -9.80 -3.59 -16.29
N ALA A 122 -9.39 -2.86 -15.24
CA ALA A 122 -8.78 -1.53 -15.35
C ALA A 122 -9.58 -0.59 -16.26
N THR A 123 -10.92 -0.62 -16.14
CA THR A 123 -11.84 0.24 -16.88
C THR A 123 -11.47 1.71 -16.65
N GLU A 124 -11.34 2.45 -17.74
CA GLU A 124 -10.95 3.87 -17.71
C GLU A 124 -11.86 4.66 -16.76
N ASP A 125 -11.22 5.46 -15.88
CA ASP A 125 -11.88 6.35 -14.92
C ASP A 125 -12.82 5.70 -13.90
N ALA A 126 -12.84 4.37 -13.80
CA ALA A 126 -13.74 3.68 -12.87
C ALA A 126 -13.29 3.77 -11.40
N GLY A 127 -11.98 3.91 -11.16
CA GLY A 127 -11.39 3.92 -9.82
C GLY A 127 -11.58 5.23 -9.07
N SER A 128 -11.40 5.15 -7.76
CA SER A 128 -11.59 6.26 -6.82
C SER A 128 -10.58 6.17 -5.68
N LEU A 129 -10.35 7.29 -4.99
CA LEU A 129 -9.60 7.31 -3.73
C LEU A 129 -10.57 7.61 -2.59
N TYR A 130 -10.48 6.83 -1.53
CA TYR A 130 -11.26 6.98 -0.30
C TYR A 130 -10.36 7.34 0.87
N ARG A 131 -10.89 8.11 1.81
CA ARG A 131 -10.26 8.48 3.08
C ARG A 131 -11.18 8.10 4.23
N VAL A 132 -10.64 7.40 5.22
CA VAL A 132 -11.27 7.10 6.50
C VAL A 132 -10.70 8.08 7.51
N ASP A 133 -11.53 9.01 7.95
CA ASP A 133 -11.19 9.96 8.99
C ASP A 133 -11.07 9.26 10.35
N ARG A 134 -10.45 9.93 11.31
CA ARG A 134 -10.20 9.39 12.65
C ARG A 134 -11.50 9.07 13.41
N ASP A 135 -12.61 9.71 13.08
CA ASP A 135 -13.94 9.41 13.62
C ASP A 135 -14.63 8.20 12.95
N GLY A 136 -13.97 7.58 11.96
CA GLY A 136 -14.48 6.45 11.19
C GLY A 136 -15.28 6.85 9.94
N ARG A 137 -15.47 8.14 9.65
CA ARG A 137 -16.18 8.59 8.44
C ARG A 137 -15.39 8.23 7.19
N VAL A 138 -16.05 7.61 6.21
CA VAL A 138 -15.47 7.29 4.90
C VAL A 138 -15.91 8.31 3.86
N THR A 139 -14.96 9.00 3.25
CA THR A 139 -15.17 10.03 2.23
C THR A 139 -14.50 9.60 0.93
N ARG A 140 -15.23 9.66 -0.20
CA ARG A 140 -14.60 9.59 -1.52
C ARG A 140 -13.98 10.95 -1.86
N VAL A 141 -12.66 11.00 -1.87
CA VAL A 141 -11.88 12.24 -1.99
C VAL A 141 -11.44 12.52 -3.43
N LEU A 142 -11.25 11.48 -4.24
CA LEU A 142 -11.01 11.61 -5.69
C LEU A 142 -11.83 10.57 -6.46
N ARG A 143 -12.06 10.86 -7.74
CA ARG A 143 -12.79 10.06 -8.72
C ARG A 143 -12.02 10.10 -10.05
N ASP A 144 -12.49 9.33 -11.02
CA ASP A 144 -12.02 9.39 -12.40
C ASP A 144 -10.51 9.09 -12.50
N ILE A 145 -10.09 8.04 -11.77
CA ILE A 145 -8.74 7.50 -11.79
C ILE A 145 -8.84 6.06 -12.30
N THR A 146 -8.07 5.66 -13.30
CA THR A 146 -8.22 4.32 -13.87
C THR A 146 -7.66 3.25 -12.92
N VAL A 147 -6.41 3.43 -12.46
CA VAL A 147 -5.78 2.53 -11.46
C VAL A 147 -5.05 3.38 -10.42
N PRO A 148 -5.69 3.72 -9.29
CA PRO A 148 -5.02 4.43 -8.21
C PRO A 148 -4.00 3.52 -7.52
N ASN A 149 -2.75 4.01 -7.48
CA ASN A 149 -1.64 3.37 -6.77
C ASN A 149 -0.82 4.39 -5.99
N GLY A 150 -0.14 3.90 -4.95
CA GLY A 150 -0.02 4.70 -3.75
C GLY A 150 -1.37 4.77 -3.01
N PRO A 151 -1.54 5.70 -2.06
CA PRO A 151 -0.76 6.92 -1.93
C PRO A 151 0.51 6.77 -1.11
N ALA A 152 1.43 7.72 -1.27
CA ALA A 152 2.52 7.95 -0.33
C ALA A 152 2.44 9.39 0.19
N PHE A 153 2.89 9.61 1.43
CA PHE A 153 2.87 10.92 2.06
C PHE A 153 4.28 11.35 2.44
N THR A 154 4.55 12.65 2.39
CA THR A 154 5.71 13.24 3.07
C THR A 154 5.60 13.00 4.58
N ALA A 155 6.72 13.03 5.30
CA ALA A 155 6.75 12.73 6.73
C ALA A 155 5.87 13.67 7.59
N ASP A 156 5.69 14.91 7.15
CA ASP A 156 4.80 15.91 7.78
C ASP A 156 3.33 15.80 7.31
N GLY A 157 3.06 14.93 6.33
CA GLY A 157 1.73 14.70 5.76
C GLY A 157 1.16 15.86 4.95
N THR A 158 1.98 16.83 4.55
CA THR A 158 1.51 18.02 3.80
C THR A 158 1.45 17.80 2.28
N VAL A 159 2.06 16.73 1.78
CA VAL A 159 1.99 16.33 0.37
C VAL A 159 1.62 14.85 0.28
N MET A 160 0.59 14.56 -0.51
CA MET A 160 0.26 13.21 -0.97
C MET A 160 0.72 13.04 -2.41
N TYR A 161 1.38 11.93 -2.70
CA TYR A 161 1.62 11.48 -4.06
C TYR A 161 0.64 10.36 -4.39
N LEU A 162 0.12 10.36 -5.61
CA LEU A 162 -0.80 9.34 -6.09
C LEU A 162 -0.57 9.09 -7.57
N ALA A 163 -0.45 7.82 -7.94
CA ALA A 163 -0.33 7.37 -9.30
C ALA A 163 -1.71 7.11 -9.93
N ASP A 164 -1.83 7.39 -11.23
CA ASP A 164 -2.74 6.67 -12.11
C ASP A 164 -1.88 5.74 -12.98
N SER A 165 -1.79 4.48 -12.58
CA SER A 165 -0.87 3.51 -13.18
C SER A 165 -1.14 3.33 -14.67
N ALA A 166 -2.41 3.22 -15.06
CA ALA A 166 -2.80 3.01 -16.46
C ALA A 166 -2.39 4.18 -17.37
N ARG A 167 -2.23 5.38 -16.79
CA ARG A 167 -1.78 6.58 -17.50
C ARG A 167 -0.28 6.84 -17.39
N GLY A 168 0.44 6.07 -16.58
CA GLY A 168 1.89 6.26 -16.39
C GLY A 168 2.25 7.55 -15.67
N ILE A 169 1.32 8.15 -14.91
CA ILE A 169 1.53 9.45 -14.26
C ILE A 169 1.49 9.35 -12.74
N ILE A 170 2.33 10.14 -12.08
CA ILE A 170 2.27 10.41 -10.65
C ILE A 170 1.92 11.89 -10.49
N ARG A 171 0.91 12.17 -9.68
CA ARG A 171 0.53 13.52 -9.26
C ARG A 171 0.92 13.74 -7.80
N ARG A 172 1.17 14.99 -7.44
CA ARG A 172 1.30 15.43 -6.05
C ARG A 172 0.16 16.37 -5.70
N TYR A 173 -0.36 16.22 -4.49
CA TYR A 173 -1.48 16.99 -3.95
C TYR A 173 -1.01 17.65 -2.65
N PRO A 174 -1.19 18.97 -2.48
CA PRO A 174 -1.16 19.57 -1.16
C PRO A 174 -2.24 18.92 -0.29
N VAL A 175 -1.93 18.64 0.97
CA VAL A 175 -2.84 18.05 1.94
C VAL A 175 -2.92 19.00 3.14
N ASP A 176 -4.13 19.38 3.51
CA ASP A 176 -4.35 20.06 4.79
C ASP A 176 -4.11 19.05 5.93
N PRO A 177 -3.12 19.27 6.82
CA PRO A 177 -2.80 18.31 7.88
C PRO A 177 -3.94 18.15 8.90
N ASP A 178 -4.77 19.17 9.10
CA ASP A 178 -5.86 19.18 10.08
C ASP A 178 -7.12 18.48 9.53
N THR A 179 -7.50 18.79 8.29
CA THR A 179 -8.76 18.27 7.69
C THR A 179 -8.55 17.07 6.77
N GLY A 180 -7.36 16.94 6.19
CA GLY A 180 -7.01 15.93 5.17
C GLY A 180 -7.51 16.31 3.79
N ASP A 181 -7.95 17.54 3.58
CA ASP A 181 -8.47 17.98 2.29
C ASP A 181 -7.33 18.17 1.29
N LEU A 182 -7.61 17.81 0.04
CA LEU A 182 -6.65 17.90 -1.05
C LEU A 182 -6.76 19.26 -1.73
N GLY A 183 -5.62 19.92 -1.90
CA GLY A 183 -5.47 21.09 -2.77
C GLY A 183 -5.35 20.70 -4.25
N GLU A 184 -5.18 21.71 -5.10
CA GLU A 184 -4.99 21.54 -6.54
C GLU A 184 -3.77 20.65 -6.85
N PRO A 185 -3.92 19.59 -7.68
CA PRO A 185 -2.82 18.70 -8.00
C PRO A 185 -1.80 19.33 -8.95
N GLY A 186 -0.53 18.99 -8.73
CA GLY A 186 0.53 19.15 -9.71
C GLY A 186 0.91 17.82 -10.35
N LEU A 187 1.28 17.84 -11.63
CA LEU A 187 2.04 16.73 -12.21
C LEU A 187 3.38 16.63 -11.50
N PHE A 188 3.76 15.42 -11.06
CA PHE A 188 5.06 15.16 -10.47
C PHE A 188 5.98 14.48 -11.49
N VAL A 189 5.57 13.31 -11.99
CA VAL A 189 6.35 12.51 -12.94
C VAL A 189 5.42 11.86 -13.97
N THR A 190 5.91 11.74 -15.20
CA THR A 190 5.36 10.83 -16.22
C THR A 190 6.44 9.80 -16.56
N LEU A 191 6.12 8.52 -16.46
CA LEU A 191 7.05 7.45 -16.81
C LEU A 191 7.11 7.29 -18.34
N GLY A 192 8.32 7.02 -18.85
CA GLY A 192 8.53 6.70 -20.28
C GLY A 192 8.24 5.23 -20.63
N SER A 193 8.18 4.35 -19.63
CA SER A 193 7.91 2.92 -19.77
C SER A 193 7.42 2.34 -18.45
N GLY A 194 6.66 1.25 -18.53
CA GLY A 194 6.06 0.63 -17.34
C GLY A 194 4.94 1.48 -16.74
N SER A 195 4.49 1.10 -15.56
CA SER A 195 3.45 1.84 -14.81
C SER A 195 3.92 2.11 -13.39
N PRO A 196 3.72 3.32 -12.85
CA PRO A 196 4.00 3.58 -11.44
C PRO A 196 3.04 2.75 -10.58
N ASP A 197 3.57 2.10 -9.54
CA ASP A 197 2.80 1.23 -8.64
C ASP A 197 2.97 1.69 -7.17
N GLY A 198 3.09 0.76 -6.21
CA GLY A 198 3.36 1.07 -4.81
C GLY A 198 4.59 1.96 -4.59
N MET A 199 4.50 2.80 -3.55
CA MET A 199 5.38 3.96 -3.40
C MET A 199 5.57 4.41 -1.95
N THR A 200 6.70 5.04 -1.65
CA THR A 200 7.01 5.59 -0.32
C THR A 200 7.94 6.80 -0.40
N ALA A 201 7.83 7.74 0.55
CA ALA A 201 8.74 8.87 0.65
C ALA A 201 9.85 8.59 1.69
N ASP A 202 11.06 9.06 1.40
CA ASP A 202 12.17 8.99 2.35
C ASP A 202 12.36 10.28 3.16
N ALA A 203 13.29 10.24 4.12
CA ALA A 203 13.56 11.34 5.04
C ALA A 203 14.13 12.61 4.38
N GLU A 204 14.58 12.55 3.12
CA GLU A 204 15.00 13.73 2.34
C GLU A 204 13.87 14.23 1.42
N GLY A 205 12.68 13.64 1.50
CA GLY A 205 11.53 13.97 0.64
C GLY A 205 11.61 13.34 -0.74
N GLY A 206 12.57 12.43 -0.99
CA GLY A 206 12.62 11.68 -2.24
C GLY A 206 11.52 10.65 -2.32
N LEU A 207 10.88 10.52 -3.49
CA LEU A 207 9.82 9.55 -3.72
C LEU A 207 10.37 8.28 -4.36
N TRP A 208 10.19 7.15 -3.71
CA TRP A 208 10.45 5.82 -4.26
C TRP A 208 9.14 5.26 -4.83
N THR A 209 9.20 4.67 -6.04
CA THR A 209 8.07 4.02 -6.69
C THR A 209 8.54 2.75 -7.38
N ALA A 210 7.78 1.68 -7.22
CA ALA A 210 7.89 0.53 -8.09
C ALA A 210 7.44 0.93 -9.49
N VAL A 211 8.08 0.32 -10.50
CA VAL A 211 7.72 0.50 -11.90
C VAL A 211 7.33 -0.86 -12.45
N TRP A 212 6.02 -1.10 -12.48
CA TRP A 212 5.42 -2.34 -12.96
C TRP A 212 5.83 -2.61 -14.40
N GLY A 213 6.26 -3.85 -14.67
CA GLY A 213 6.60 -4.34 -16.01
C GLY A 213 8.02 -4.00 -16.48
N THR A 214 8.84 -3.33 -15.67
CA THR A 214 10.23 -2.99 -16.05
C THR A 214 11.28 -3.66 -15.17
N GLY A 215 10.88 -4.30 -14.07
CA GLY A 215 11.81 -4.83 -13.08
C GLY A 215 12.59 -3.77 -12.32
N GLN A 216 12.07 -2.54 -12.25
CA GLN A 216 12.77 -1.42 -11.63
C GLN A 216 11.98 -0.80 -10.47
N VAL A 217 12.74 -0.26 -9.51
CA VAL A 217 12.26 0.74 -8.56
C VAL A 217 12.99 2.04 -8.83
N HIS A 218 12.25 3.13 -8.96
CA HIS A 218 12.81 4.46 -9.18
C HIS A 218 12.76 5.26 -7.88
N ARG A 219 13.78 6.08 -7.64
CA ARG A 219 13.74 7.19 -6.69
C ARG A 219 13.80 8.51 -7.45
N TYR A 220 12.90 9.42 -7.13
CA TYR A 220 12.89 10.79 -7.63
C TYR A 220 13.25 11.77 -6.52
N HIS A 221 13.93 12.86 -6.88
CA HIS A 221 14.07 14.03 -6.02
C HIS A 221 12.70 14.73 -5.82
N PRO A 222 12.57 15.60 -4.80
CA PRO A 222 11.33 16.34 -4.53
C PRO A 222 10.82 17.21 -5.69
N ASP A 223 11.68 17.52 -6.67
CA ASP A 223 11.33 18.26 -7.88
C ASP A 223 10.88 17.37 -9.05
N GLY A 224 10.88 16.05 -8.89
CA GLY A 224 10.48 15.07 -9.91
C GLY A 224 11.63 14.59 -10.79
N THR A 225 12.87 15.05 -10.58
CA THR A 225 14.02 14.55 -11.33
C THR A 225 14.41 13.14 -10.86
N LEU A 226 14.69 12.24 -11.81
CA LEU A 226 15.10 10.87 -11.49
C LEU A 226 16.48 10.88 -10.82
N ASP A 227 16.58 10.32 -9.63
CA ASP A 227 17.82 10.22 -8.84
C ASP A 227 18.45 8.84 -9.00
N ARG A 228 17.68 7.78 -8.71
CA ARG A 228 18.19 6.40 -8.66
C ARG A 228 17.25 5.41 -9.32
N VAL A 229 17.83 4.36 -9.87
CA VAL A 229 17.14 3.16 -10.38
C VAL A 229 17.71 1.94 -9.66
N VAL A 230 16.83 1.09 -9.14
CA VAL A 230 17.17 -0.20 -8.53
C VAL A 230 16.61 -1.30 -9.42
N GLU A 231 17.50 -2.13 -9.96
CA GLU A 231 17.14 -3.28 -10.79
C GLU A 231 16.78 -4.49 -9.91
N LEU A 232 15.69 -5.18 -10.26
CA LEU A 232 15.20 -6.38 -9.61
C LEU A 232 15.19 -7.56 -10.58
N ALA A 233 15.35 -8.76 -10.04
CA ALA A 233 15.28 -10.00 -10.81
C ALA A 233 13.84 -10.48 -11.09
N ALA A 234 12.84 -9.62 -10.86
CA ALA A 234 11.43 -9.81 -11.16
C ALA A 234 10.96 -8.72 -12.12
N VAL A 235 10.06 -9.03 -13.03
CA VAL A 235 9.56 -8.13 -14.08
C VAL A 235 8.52 -7.15 -13.54
N GLN A 236 7.74 -7.56 -12.53
CA GLN A 236 6.61 -6.78 -12.01
C GLN A 236 6.79 -6.42 -10.52
N PRO A 237 7.68 -5.47 -10.17
CA PRO A 237 7.67 -4.83 -8.85
C PRO A 237 6.34 -4.11 -8.64
N ALA A 238 5.79 -4.19 -7.43
CA ALA A 238 4.45 -3.70 -7.11
C ALA A 238 4.48 -2.84 -5.83
N GLY A 239 4.27 -3.43 -4.64
CA GLY A 239 4.43 -2.70 -3.37
C GLY A 239 5.88 -2.44 -2.95
N LEU A 240 6.13 -1.34 -2.23
CA LEU A 240 7.43 -1.11 -1.54
C LEU A 240 7.31 -0.31 -0.25
N CYS A 241 8.29 -0.48 0.64
CA CYS A 241 8.48 0.40 1.80
C CYS A 241 9.96 0.51 2.18
N LEU A 242 10.28 1.55 2.95
CA LEU A 242 11.57 1.70 3.62
C LEU A 242 11.41 1.31 5.09
N GLY A 243 12.08 0.23 5.48
CA GLY A 243 11.94 -0.40 6.79
C GLY A 243 13.26 -0.87 7.37
N GLY A 244 13.19 -1.92 8.20
CA GLY A 244 14.31 -2.39 9.01
C GLY A 244 14.47 -1.58 10.31
N PRO A 245 15.30 -2.04 11.25
CA PRO A 245 15.49 -1.38 12.56
C PRO A 245 15.94 0.08 12.48
N ASP A 246 16.59 0.48 11.38
CA ASP A 246 17.11 1.83 11.15
C ASP A 246 16.43 2.55 9.98
N GLY A 247 15.33 2.00 9.44
CA GLY A 247 14.56 2.56 8.33
C GLY A 247 15.25 2.52 6.97
N ARG A 248 16.43 1.87 6.85
CA ARG A 248 17.30 1.93 5.66
C ARG A 248 17.28 0.64 4.82
N THR A 249 16.26 -0.19 4.99
CA THR A 249 16.04 -1.38 4.15
C THR A 249 14.88 -1.12 3.22
N LEU A 250 15.15 -0.96 1.92
CA LEU A 250 14.14 -0.99 0.88
C LEU A 250 13.62 -2.42 0.76
N LEU A 251 12.33 -2.59 1.04
CA LEU A 251 11.59 -3.83 0.87
C LEU A 251 10.65 -3.68 -0.31
N VAL A 252 10.62 -4.66 -1.21
CA VAL A 252 9.84 -4.59 -2.44
C VAL A 252 9.10 -5.91 -2.65
N THR A 253 7.79 -5.85 -2.82
CA THR A 253 7.00 -6.98 -3.30
C THR A 253 6.95 -6.98 -4.82
N SER A 254 6.77 -8.16 -5.41
CA SER A 254 6.54 -8.33 -6.83
C SER A 254 5.38 -9.28 -7.09
N ALA A 255 5.01 -9.43 -8.35
CA ALA A 255 3.82 -10.17 -8.77
C ALA A 255 4.09 -11.11 -9.95
N ARG A 256 3.29 -12.17 -10.03
CA ARG A 256 3.26 -13.12 -11.17
C ARG A 256 2.11 -12.89 -12.11
N ILE A 257 1.03 -12.27 -11.62
CA ILE A 257 -0.20 -12.11 -12.38
C ILE A 257 0.05 -11.51 -13.77
N GLY A 258 -0.58 -12.09 -14.79
CA GLY A 258 -0.51 -11.59 -16.16
C GLY A 258 0.75 -12.00 -16.92
N LEU A 259 1.77 -12.57 -16.27
CA LEU A 259 2.95 -13.08 -16.96
C LEU A 259 2.64 -14.45 -17.59
N PRO A 260 2.90 -14.63 -18.90
CA PRO A 260 2.70 -15.92 -19.56
C PRO A 260 3.73 -16.98 -19.13
N ASP A 261 4.95 -16.55 -18.80
CA ASP A 261 6.06 -17.41 -18.37
C ASP A 261 6.83 -16.70 -17.24
N PRO A 262 6.31 -16.73 -15.98
CA PRO A 262 6.95 -16.05 -14.86
C PRO A 262 8.29 -16.72 -14.52
N GLY A 263 9.33 -15.90 -14.40
CA GLY A 263 10.67 -16.30 -14.00
C GLY A 263 10.76 -16.78 -12.55
N PRO A 264 11.95 -17.28 -12.14
CA PRO A 264 12.14 -17.87 -10.82
C PRO A 264 11.96 -16.89 -9.65
N PHE A 265 11.99 -15.59 -9.90
CA PHE A 265 11.83 -14.55 -8.88
C PHE A 265 10.60 -13.65 -9.07
N ASP A 266 9.82 -13.82 -10.13
CA ASP A 266 8.53 -13.13 -10.25
C ASP A 266 7.61 -13.55 -9.10
N GLY A 267 7.04 -12.59 -8.38
CA GLY A 267 6.29 -12.82 -7.15
C GLY A 267 7.13 -12.88 -5.86
N ALA A 268 8.45 -12.75 -5.93
CA ALA A 268 9.29 -12.72 -4.74
C ALA A 268 9.17 -11.40 -3.96
N VAL A 269 9.61 -11.43 -2.70
CA VAL A 269 9.88 -10.24 -1.90
C VAL A 269 11.38 -9.97 -1.93
N PHE A 270 11.79 -8.73 -2.13
CA PHE A 270 13.19 -8.31 -2.19
C PHE A 270 13.54 -7.37 -1.04
N ALA A 271 14.80 -7.36 -0.66
CA ALA A 271 15.39 -6.42 0.29
C ALA A 271 16.71 -5.86 -0.24
N ALA A 272 16.91 -4.56 -0.09
CA ALA A 272 18.17 -3.88 -0.38
C ALA A 272 18.46 -2.81 0.67
N ARG A 273 19.72 -2.64 1.05
CA ARG A 273 20.14 -1.54 1.94
C ARG A 273 20.25 -0.26 1.14
N VAL A 274 19.69 0.83 1.67
CA VAL A 274 19.74 2.17 1.07
C VAL A 274 20.36 3.18 2.03
N ASP A 275 20.76 4.32 1.48
CA ASP A 275 21.53 5.34 2.20
C ASP A 275 20.65 6.43 2.82
N ILE A 276 19.33 6.40 2.59
CA ILE A 276 18.37 7.36 3.14
C ILE A 276 17.24 6.55 3.81
N PRO A 277 16.93 6.81 5.09
CA PRO A 277 15.89 6.08 5.79
C PRO A 277 14.50 6.53 5.36
N GLY A 278 13.52 5.64 5.50
CA GLY A 278 12.10 6.00 5.51
C GLY A 278 11.62 6.48 6.88
N ALA A 279 10.42 7.06 6.90
CA ALA A 279 9.68 7.25 8.14
C ALA A 279 9.07 5.91 8.61
N PRO A 280 8.82 5.73 9.92
CA PRO A 280 8.03 4.61 10.41
C PRO A 280 6.67 4.53 9.70
N ALA A 281 6.17 3.33 9.46
CA ALA A 281 4.84 3.15 8.90
C ALA A 281 3.80 3.83 9.79
N ALA A 282 3.01 4.73 9.19
CA ALA A 282 1.94 5.39 9.92
C ALA A 282 0.83 4.38 10.28
N SER A 283 0.12 4.71 11.36
CA SER A 283 -1.00 3.93 11.88
C SER A 283 -2.31 4.68 11.69
N TYR A 284 -3.42 3.98 11.52
CA TYR A 284 -4.74 4.58 11.65
C TYR A 284 -5.02 4.89 13.13
N ARG A 285 -5.42 6.13 13.44
CA ARG A 285 -5.54 6.66 14.82
C ARG A 285 -6.97 7.11 15.13
N PRO A 286 -7.89 6.16 15.40
CA PRO A 286 -9.28 6.49 15.63
C PRO A 286 -9.46 7.37 16.88
N VAL A 287 -10.32 8.38 16.81
CA VAL A 287 -10.74 9.21 17.96
C VAL A 287 -12.16 8.83 18.38
N GLY A 288 -12.26 7.98 19.39
CA GLY A 288 -13.53 7.52 19.96
C GLY A 288 -14.18 6.35 19.21
N SER A 289 -14.91 5.43 19.87
CA SER A 289 -15.21 5.32 21.31
C SER A 289 -14.20 4.43 22.06
N ALA A 290 -13.76 4.90 23.23
CA ALA A 290 -13.39 4.00 24.33
C ALA A 290 -14.58 3.04 24.60
N ASP A 291 -14.29 1.78 24.92
CA ASP A 291 -15.23 0.82 25.52
C ASP A 291 -16.63 0.72 24.88
N ALA A 292 -16.72 0.02 23.75
CA ALA A 292 -17.94 -0.74 23.44
C ALA A 292 -17.76 -2.20 23.88
N THR A 293 -17.36 -2.40 25.13
CA THR A 293 -17.65 -3.64 25.85
C THR A 293 -19.14 -3.58 26.22
N ILE A 294 -20.01 -3.99 25.30
CA ILE A 294 -21.35 -4.46 25.66
C ILE A 294 -21.35 -5.97 25.50
N PHE A 295 -20.63 -6.64 26.39
CA PHE A 295 -21.19 -7.86 26.97
C PHE A 295 -22.12 -7.40 28.10
N ALA A 296 -23.40 -7.24 27.76
CA ALA A 296 -24.46 -7.20 28.76
C ALA A 296 -25.51 -8.22 28.33
N ASP A 297 -25.22 -9.44 28.75
CA ASP A 297 -26.15 -10.49 29.15
C ASP A 297 -27.59 -9.98 29.36
N THR A 298 -28.53 -10.51 28.58
CA THR A 298 -29.94 -10.62 29.00
C THR A 298 -30.62 -11.77 28.26
N ARG A 299 -30.59 -12.93 28.92
CA ARG A 299 -31.57 -14.04 28.95
C ARG A 299 -32.02 -14.70 27.64
#